data_AF-A0A8C7AL51-F1
#
_entry.id   AF-A0A8C7AL51-F1
#
_cell.length_a   1.000
_cell.length_b   1.000
_cell.length_c   1.000
_cell.angle_alpha   90.00
_cell.angle_beta   90.00
_cell.angle_gamma   90.00
#
_symmetry.space_group_name_H-M   'P 1'
#
loop_
_entity.id
_entity.type
_entity.pdbx_description
1 polymer ?
#
loop_
_entity_poly.entity_id
_entity_poly.type
_entity_poly.pdbx_seq_one_letter_code
_entity_poly.pdbx_strand_id
1 'polypeptide(L)'
;MGSPSVQLLAVLLVLGLCALAGAQKPSPCRCSRIAVENRKNCGFPGITPDTCFSMGCCFDSKVPNVPWCFHPLPKQESEQCVMEVSTRRNCGYPGISPEECASRKCCFSDNIFDVPWCFFPIPVEDCHY
;
A
#
# COMPACT_ATOMS: atom_id res chain seq x y z
N MET A 1 4.46 46.39 -4.44
CA MET A 1 5.52 45.97 -5.38
C MET A 1 6.39 44.96 -4.64
N GLY A 2 6.17 43.66 -4.87
CA GLY A 2 6.91 42.60 -4.18
C GLY A 2 8.39 42.60 -4.62
N SER A 3 9.31 42.36 -3.68
CA SER A 3 10.74 42.31 -3.98
C SER A 3 11.05 41.09 -4.87
N PRO A 4 11.81 41.25 -5.97
CA PRO A 4 12.15 40.15 -6.88
C PRO A 4 12.87 38.99 -6.18
N SER A 5 13.59 39.25 -5.09
CA SER A 5 14.24 38.22 -4.27
C SER A 5 13.25 37.33 -3.53
N VAL A 6 12.10 37.87 -3.11
CA VAL A 6 11.03 37.12 -2.42
C VAL A 6 10.31 36.20 -3.41
N GLN A 7 10.13 36.67 -4.65
CA GLN A 7 9.54 35.84 -5.72
C GLN A 7 10.48 34.70 -6.15
N LEU A 8 11.79 34.95 -6.24
CA LEU A 8 12.78 33.91 -6.56
C LEU A 8 12.84 32.80 -5.49
N LEU A 9 12.84 33.19 -4.21
CA LEU A 9 12.85 32.25 -3.08
C LEU A 9 11.58 31.39 -3.05
N ALA A 10 10.42 31.97 -3.35
CA ALA A 10 9.16 31.23 -3.43
C ALA A 10 9.17 30.21 -4.59
N VAL A 11 9.70 30.58 -5.77
CA VAL A 11 9.81 29.67 -6.92
C VAL A 11 10.77 28.51 -6.64
N LEU A 12 11.92 28.76 -6.00
CA LEU A 12 12.88 27.72 -5.63
C LEU A 12 12.31 26.74 -4.60
N LEU A 13 11.53 27.23 -3.62
CA LEU A 13 10.83 26.38 -2.65
C LEU A 13 9.78 25.49 -3.31
N VAL A 14 8.98 26.02 -4.24
CA VAL A 14 7.94 25.27 -4.96
C VAL A 14 8.53 24.19 -5.88
N LEU A 15 9.64 24.49 -6.58
CA LEU A 15 10.34 23.52 -7.42
C LEU A 15 11.02 22.41 -6.59
N GLY A 16 11.59 22.75 -5.42
CA GLY A 16 12.16 21.77 -4.49
C GLY A 16 11.11 20.81 -3.90
N LEU A 17 9.89 21.30 -3.63
CA LEU A 17 8.77 20.49 -3.14
C LEU A 17 8.23 19.50 -4.19
N CYS A 18 8.28 19.83 -5.49
CA CYS A 18 7.78 18.94 -6.55
C CYS A 18 8.68 17.70 -6.78
N ALA A 19 9.96 17.76 -6.41
CA ALA A 19 10.91 16.66 -6.64
C ALA A 19 10.76 15.47 -5.67
N LEU A 20 9.94 15.59 -4.63
CA LEU A 20 9.76 14.57 -3.60
C LEU A 20 8.63 13.56 -3.89
N ALA A 21 7.87 13.75 -4.98
CA ALA A 21 6.75 12.89 -5.36
C ALA A 21 7.19 11.60 -6.10
N GLY A 22 8.28 10.97 -5.66
CA GLY A 22 8.70 9.66 -6.15
C GLY A 22 7.80 8.53 -5.61
N ALA A 23 7.55 7.51 -6.42
CA ALA A 23 6.85 6.31 -5.97
C ALA A 23 7.71 5.56 -4.94
N GLN A 24 7.18 5.35 -3.74
CA GLN A 24 7.91 4.67 -2.66
C GLN A 24 7.81 3.16 -2.82
N LYS A 25 8.92 2.44 -2.60
CA LYS A 25 8.95 0.97 -2.56
C LYS A 25 7.90 0.46 -1.54
N PRO A 26 6.96 -0.41 -1.96
CA PRO A 26 5.97 -0.99 -1.04
C PRO A 26 6.64 -1.84 0.03
N SER A 27 5.99 -2.01 1.19
CA SER A 27 6.47 -2.89 2.26
C SER A 27 6.35 -4.38 1.89
N PRO A 28 7.06 -5.29 2.58
CA PRO A 28 6.99 -6.73 2.31
C PRO A 28 5.57 -7.30 2.42
N CYS A 29 4.79 -6.89 3.43
CA CYS A 29 3.42 -7.40 3.62
C CYS A 29 2.49 -6.99 2.48
N ARG A 30 2.74 -5.82 1.89
CA ARG A 30 1.95 -5.34 0.73
C ARG A 30 2.24 -6.12 -0.55
N CYS A 31 3.31 -6.91 -0.59
CA CYS A 31 3.68 -7.76 -1.72
C CYS A 31 3.35 -9.23 -1.48
N SER A 32 3.80 -9.80 -0.37
CA SER A 32 3.69 -11.24 -0.08
C SER A 32 2.29 -11.72 0.29
N ARG A 33 1.41 -10.84 0.78
CA ARG A 33 0.03 -11.20 1.18
C ARG A 33 -1.00 -11.12 0.04
N ILE A 34 -0.55 -11.06 -1.21
CA ILE A 34 -1.41 -11.09 -2.39
C ILE A 34 -1.41 -12.51 -2.96
N ALA A 35 -2.57 -13.14 -3.04
CA ALA A 35 -2.72 -14.41 -3.74
C ALA A 35 -2.25 -14.26 -5.19
N VAL A 36 -1.55 -15.26 -5.71
CA VAL A 36 -0.87 -15.18 -7.01
C VAL A 36 -1.85 -14.88 -8.15
N GLU A 37 -3.04 -15.46 -8.09
CA GLU A 37 -4.17 -15.25 -8.99
C GLU A 37 -4.76 -13.83 -8.94
N ASN A 38 -4.57 -13.11 -7.83
CA ASN A 38 -5.09 -11.76 -7.64
C ASN A 38 -4.10 -10.66 -8.02
N ARG A 39 -2.87 -11.02 -8.42
CA ARG A 39 -1.83 -10.07 -8.85
C ARG A 39 -2.30 -9.30 -10.09
N LYS A 40 -2.29 -7.97 -9.99
CA LYS A 40 -2.58 -7.06 -11.12
C LYS A 40 -1.28 -6.48 -11.65
N ASN A 41 -1.02 -6.64 -12.94
CA ASN A 41 0.21 -6.17 -13.58
C ASN A 41 0.47 -4.67 -13.32
N CYS A 42 1.71 -4.34 -12.94
CA CYS A 42 2.20 -2.97 -12.72
C CYS A 42 3.54 -2.76 -13.42
N GLY A 43 3.63 -3.05 -14.71
CA GLY A 43 4.88 -2.88 -15.44
C GLY A 43 4.76 -3.26 -16.90
N PHE A 44 5.89 -3.22 -17.58
CA PHE A 44 6.04 -3.65 -18.97
C PHE A 44 6.81 -4.98 -19.06
N PRO A 45 6.66 -5.74 -20.16
CA PRO A 45 7.41 -6.98 -20.35
C PRO A 45 8.92 -6.78 -20.25
N GLY A 46 9.62 -7.65 -19.52
CA GLY A 46 11.08 -7.56 -19.33
C GLY A 46 11.54 -6.50 -18.32
N ILE A 47 10.63 -5.91 -17.54
CA ILE A 47 10.97 -4.99 -16.45
C ILE A 47 11.89 -5.67 -15.42
N THR A 48 12.91 -4.94 -14.95
CA THR A 48 13.81 -5.42 -13.89
C THR A 48 13.16 -5.29 -12.51
N PRO A 49 13.60 -6.07 -11.50
CA PRO A 49 13.11 -5.94 -10.14
C PRO A 49 13.25 -4.51 -9.59
N ASP A 50 14.40 -3.88 -9.80
CA ASP A 50 14.67 -2.53 -9.28
C ASP A 50 13.78 -1.47 -9.93
N THR A 51 13.59 -1.54 -11.24
CA THR A 51 12.67 -0.64 -11.94
C THR A 51 11.23 -0.83 -11.45
N CYS A 52 10.79 -2.08 -11.26
CA CYS A 52 9.47 -2.37 -10.71
C CYS A 52 9.27 -1.76 -9.31
N PHE A 53 10.23 -1.93 -8.40
CA PHE A 53 10.16 -1.34 -7.06
C PHE A 53 10.22 0.19 -7.08
N SER A 54 11.01 0.80 -7.97
CA SER A 54 11.08 2.25 -8.15
C SER A 54 9.79 2.87 -8.70
N MET A 55 8.98 2.06 -9.40
CA MET A 55 7.63 2.44 -9.84
C MET A 55 6.59 2.32 -8.72
N GLY A 56 7.02 1.94 -7.50
CA GLY A 56 6.13 1.72 -6.35
C GLY A 56 5.35 0.42 -6.42
N CYS A 57 5.89 -0.58 -7.13
CA CYS A 57 5.24 -1.88 -7.32
C CYS A 57 6.05 -3.04 -6.71
N CYS A 58 5.42 -4.21 -6.61
CA CYS A 58 6.00 -5.42 -6.06
C CYS A 58 6.56 -6.29 -7.18
N PHE A 59 7.71 -6.92 -6.95
CA PHE A 59 8.32 -7.84 -7.89
C PHE A 59 8.47 -9.24 -7.29
N ASP A 60 7.96 -10.26 -7.98
CA ASP A 60 8.20 -11.68 -7.69
C ASP A 60 8.12 -12.52 -8.96
N SER A 61 9.22 -13.22 -9.28
CA SER A 61 9.38 -14.05 -10.48
C SER A 61 9.31 -15.56 -10.20
N LYS A 62 9.00 -15.97 -8.96
CA LYS A 62 8.99 -17.39 -8.55
C LYS A 62 7.92 -18.22 -9.26
N VAL A 63 6.81 -17.59 -9.69
CA VAL A 63 5.69 -18.26 -10.35
C VAL A 63 5.61 -17.85 -11.83
N PRO A 64 5.60 -18.80 -12.78
CA PRO A 64 5.44 -18.49 -14.20
C PRO A 64 3.97 -18.17 -14.55
N ASN A 65 3.77 -17.56 -15.74
CA ASN A 65 2.44 -17.26 -16.30
C ASN A 65 1.56 -16.31 -15.47
N VAL A 66 2.16 -15.50 -14.61
CA VAL A 66 1.50 -14.45 -13.82
C VAL A 66 2.32 -13.17 -13.87
N PRO A 67 1.73 -12.00 -13.54
CA PRO A 67 2.50 -10.75 -13.51
C PRO A 67 3.62 -10.80 -12.47
N TRP A 68 4.86 -10.66 -12.93
CA TRP A 68 6.02 -10.59 -12.04
C TRP A 68 6.16 -9.23 -11.36
N CYS A 69 5.84 -8.16 -12.08
CA CYS A 69 5.69 -6.84 -11.49
C CYS A 69 4.20 -6.52 -11.31
N PHE A 70 3.76 -6.32 -10.07
CA PHE A 70 2.34 -6.19 -9.73
C PHE A 70 2.06 -5.10 -8.71
N HIS A 71 0.83 -4.61 -8.71
CA HIS A 71 0.39 -3.59 -7.77
C HIS A 71 0.39 -4.14 -6.34
N PRO A 72 0.92 -3.37 -5.37
CA PRO A 72 0.89 -3.74 -3.97
C PRO A 72 -0.53 -3.66 -3.40
N LEU A 73 -0.77 -4.30 -2.25
CA LEU A 73 -1.96 -4.02 -1.46
C LEU A 73 -2.01 -2.54 -1.06
N PRO A 74 -3.19 -1.97 -0.77
CA PRO A 74 -3.30 -0.62 -0.24
C PRO A 74 -2.48 -0.46 1.05
N LYS A 75 -1.90 0.73 1.23
CA LYS A 75 -1.24 1.09 2.49
C LYS A 75 -2.31 1.15 3.60
N GLN A 76 -1.94 0.70 4.78
CA GLN A 76 -2.75 0.77 6.00
C GLN A 76 -1.95 1.47 7.09
N GLU A 77 -2.62 1.85 8.19
CA GLU A 77 -1.99 2.46 9.38
C GLU A 77 -0.91 1.55 10.00
N SER A 78 -1.06 0.23 9.86
CA SER A 78 -0.11 -0.77 10.35
C SER A 78 0.06 -1.89 9.34
N GLU A 79 1.28 -2.42 9.22
CA GLU A 79 1.60 -3.60 8.40
C GLU A 79 0.80 -4.84 8.82
N GLN A 80 0.40 -4.91 10.09
CA GLN A 80 -0.47 -5.99 10.58
C GLN A 80 -1.87 -5.97 9.96
N CYS A 81 -2.31 -4.80 9.46
CA CYS A 81 -3.62 -4.61 8.84
C CYS A 81 -3.60 -4.76 7.32
N VAL A 82 -2.42 -4.90 6.72
CA VAL A 82 -2.26 -5.09 5.28
C VAL A 82 -2.63 -6.53 4.92
N MET A 83 -3.76 -6.73 4.25
CA MET A 83 -4.19 -8.04 3.76
C MET A 83 -5.19 -7.90 2.63
N GLU A 84 -5.41 -9.00 1.91
CA GLU A 84 -6.53 -9.09 0.98
C GLU A 84 -7.87 -9.05 1.70
N VAL A 85 -8.86 -8.51 1.00
CA VAL A 85 -10.22 -8.33 1.53
C VAL A 85 -10.85 -9.68 1.86
N SER A 86 -10.62 -10.70 1.02
CA SER A 86 -11.06 -12.08 1.22
C SER A 86 -10.44 -12.74 2.48
N THR A 87 -9.29 -12.24 2.94
CA THR A 87 -8.59 -12.76 4.12
C THR A 87 -9.11 -12.12 5.42
N ARG A 88 -9.90 -11.04 5.34
CA ARG A 88 -10.43 -10.35 6.52
C ARG A 88 -11.29 -11.29 7.37
N ARG A 89 -10.86 -11.51 8.60
CA ARG A 89 -11.64 -12.21 9.62
C ARG A 89 -12.32 -11.21 10.53
N ASN A 90 -13.64 -11.26 10.62
CA ASN A 90 -14.43 -10.31 11.40
C ASN A 90 -14.02 -10.29 12.88
N CYS A 91 -13.74 -9.10 13.41
CA CYS A 91 -13.40 -8.84 14.80
C CYS A 91 -14.44 -7.93 15.51
N GLY A 92 -15.45 -7.46 14.78
CA GLY A 92 -16.47 -6.55 15.29
C GLY A 92 -17.89 -7.02 15.01
N TYR A 93 -18.77 -6.05 14.77
CA TYR A 93 -20.19 -6.25 14.47
C TYR A 93 -20.68 -5.10 13.56
N PRO A 94 -21.85 -5.26 12.89
CA PRO A 94 -22.39 -4.21 12.02
C PRO A 94 -22.56 -2.88 12.75
N GLY A 95 -22.03 -1.79 12.19
CA GLY A 95 -22.11 -0.45 12.77
C GLY A 95 -21.08 -0.15 13.87
N ILE A 96 -20.11 -1.03 14.13
CA ILE A 96 -19.01 -0.74 15.06
C ILE A 96 -18.23 0.51 14.64
N SER A 97 -17.87 1.38 15.59
CA SER A 97 -17.07 2.57 15.30
C SER A 97 -15.58 2.22 15.09
N PRO A 98 -14.82 3.06 14.36
CA PRO A 98 -13.37 2.90 14.24
C PRO A 98 -12.65 2.85 15.60
N GLU A 99 -13.07 3.68 16.55
CA GLU A 99 -12.46 3.79 17.90
C GLU A 99 -12.73 2.52 18.71
N GLU A 100 -13.96 1.99 18.66
CA GLU A 100 -14.28 0.75 19.35
C GLU A 100 -13.54 -0.43 18.73
N CYS A 101 -13.45 -0.51 17.39
CA CYS A 101 -12.65 -1.53 16.72
C CYS A 101 -11.17 -1.47 17.15
N ALA A 102 -10.59 -0.27 17.21
CA ALA A 102 -9.23 -0.05 17.67
C ALA A 102 -9.04 -0.46 19.15
N SER A 103 -10.03 -0.18 20.01
CA SER A 103 -10.01 -0.62 21.43
C SER A 103 -9.98 -2.14 21.59
N ARG A 104 -10.58 -2.86 20.63
CA ARG A 104 -10.55 -4.33 20.51
C ARG A 104 -9.23 -4.84 19.91
N LYS A 105 -8.26 -3.95 19.67
CA LYS A 105 -6.95 -4.24 19.06
C LYS A 105 -7.07 -4.82 17.64
N CYS A 106 -8.06 -4.34 16.89
CA CYS A 106 -8.33 -4.77 15.54
C CYS A 106 -8.12 -3.67 14.51
N CYS A 107 -8.09 -4.07 13.25
CA CYS A 107 -7.91 -3.21 12.10
C CYS A 107 -9.28 -2.73 11.60
N PHE A 108 -9.37 -1.46 11.22
CA PHE A 108 -10.60 -0.88 10.68
C PHE A 108 -10.39 -0.39 9.23
N SER A 109 -11.29 -0.76 8.33
CA SER A 109 -11.35 -0.22 6.96
C SER A 109 -12.74 -0.44 6.35
N ASP A 110 -13.43 0.67 6.09
CA ASP A 110 -14.81 0.77 5.60
C ASP A 110 -14.92 1.11 4.10
N ASN A 111 -13.78 1.16 3.39
CA ASN A 111 -13.71 1.51 1.97
C ASN A 111 -14.35 0.49 1.01
N ILE A 112 -14.85 -0.64 1.51
CA ILE A 112 -15.40 -1.74 0.72
C ILE A 112 -16.68 -2.23 1.39
N PHE A 113 -17.74 -2.38 0.61
CA PHE A 113 -19.04 -2.86 1.07
C PHE A 113 -19.08 -4.39 1.21
N ASP A 114 -20.05 -4.90 1.97
CA ASP A 114 -20.32 -6.34 2.16
C ASP A 114 -19.13 -7.17 2.68
N VAL A 115 -18.21 -6.54 3.41
CA VAL A 115 -17.06 -7.19 4.03
C VAL A 115 -16.87 -6.69 5.47
N PRO A 116 -16.19 -7.45 6.35
CA PRO A 116 -15.91 -6.97 7.69
C PRO A 116 -15.09 -5.67 7.66
N TRP A 117 -15.66 -4.60 8.22
CA TRP A 117 -14.94 -3.32 8.38
C TRP A 117 -13.97 -3.37 9.54
N CYS A 118 -14.34 -4.05 10.64
CA CYS A 118 -13.44 -4.38 11.74
C CYS A 118 -12.95 -5.82 11.61
N PHE A 119 -11.65 -6.02 11.44
CA PHE A 119 -11.04 -7.33 11.20
C PHE A 119 -9.77 -7.55 12.02
N PHE A 120 -9.46 -8.82 12.29
CA PHE A 120 -8.27 -9.19 13.04
C PHE A 120 -6.98 -8.81 12.29
N PRO A 121 -5.94 -8.31 12.99
CA PRO A 121 -4.61 -8.15 12.40
C PRO A 121 -3.95 -9.49 12.11
N ILE A 122 -2.96 -9.49 11.20
CA ILE A 122 -2.11 -10.66 10.91
C ILE A 122 -0.66 -10.32 11.31
N PRO A 123 0.04 -11.20 12.06
CA PRO A 123 1.45 -11.05 12.41
C PRO A 123 2.35 -10.90 11.17
N VAL A 124 3.41 -10.10 11.26
CA VAL A 124 4.20 -9.62 10.10
C VAL A 124 5.44 -10.47 9.79
N GLU A 125 5.69 -11.51 10.59
CA GLU A 125 6.92 -12.32 10.55
C GLU A 125 7.07 -13.07 9.22
N ASP A 126 5.96 -13.44 8.60
CA ASP A 126 5.94 -14.15 7.32
C ASP A 126 5.99 -13.22 6.09
N CYS A 127 6.02 -11.89 6.30
CA CYS A 127 6.04 -10.94 5.21
C CYS A 127 7.42 -10.89 4.53
N HIS A 128 7.44 -11.00 3.20
CA HIS A 128 8.67 -11.03 2.41
C HIS A 128 8.48 -10.36 1.04
N TYR A 129 9.59 -10.18 0.32
CA TYR A 129 9.59 -9.84 -1.11
C TYR A 129 9.79 -11.10 -1.95
#